data_AF-A0A1E7JWH5-F1
#
_entry.id   AF-A0A1E7JWH5-F1
#
_cell.length_a   1.000
_cell.length_b   1.000
_cell.length_c   1.000
_cell.angle_alpha   90.00
_cell.angle_beta   90.00
_cell.angle_gamma   90.00
#
_symmetry.space_group_name_H-M   'P 1'
#
loop_
_entity.id
_entity.type
_entity.pdbx_description
1 polymer ?
#
loop_
_entity_poly.entity_id
_entity_poly.type
_entity_poly.pdbx_seq_one_letter_code
_entity_poly.pdbx_strand_id
1 'polypeptide(L)'
;MLSPSGPSDPLAPAEPAPAAARRATLALARTEAWRLARHPLVLLALLGTVVTLFLPGEGPDAYPVLHYADQDAQLGALLVGLAGMIATNSATLRAHRHGTDRQFDVLVLAPHRRTLARVLAALPLALAVALLTLAAYLRDALRPGAVGQGSVAELLTGPVVVLCLCALGVLLGRLSRSALLAPLVTLLLITVTFVFVGAPEGSAWLAPTVPSLAPEPQPAALLGRPAGWHVVYLLAIAVLCTAAAGWFSGSRGRLVRSVLIGALVVAGTAGALQTRGPSAELTADRERATNDPAAVQDCVRHGRTTYCAYDDYLPRADEWHAVTEAVRTLVGPPAREAPRTVRQRVDAVGAPEGISMKPADDAGTVGTAWGETDTELEFAASFSRSLVLDDDPPAAGRYCDSRNVLIGWLATAATDTTDVLPGLQEQTERMLRELLRQPTDEVTQRVRQHLTELTRPGVSAERTAELLGVSPPAHAGTTSSSAC
;
A
#
# COMPACT_ATOMS: atom_id res chain seq x y z
N MET A 1 -46.54 -70.33 37.32
CA MET A 1 -46.00 -69.88 36.03
C MET A 1 -45.68 -68.40 36.15
N LEU A 2 -44.42 -68.06 36.41
CA LEU A 2 -43.90 -66.68 36.42
C LEU A 2 -43.02 -66.55 35.18
N SER A 3 -43.45 -65.78 34.19
CA SER A 3 -42.62 -65.45 33.02
C SER A 3 -41.58 -64.41 33.40
N PRO A 4 -40.29 -64.60 33.07
CA PRO A 4 -39.28 -63.58 33.28
C PRO A 4 -39.44 -62.48 32.22
N SER A 5 -39.68 -61.26 32.70
CA SER A 5 -39.53 -60.03 31.93
C SER A 5 -38.08 -59.92 31.43
N GLY A 6 -37.91 -59.97 30.11
CA GLY A 6 -36.60 -59.80 29.46
C GLY A 6 -36.03 -58.40 29.69
N PRO A 7 -34.69 -58.25 29.60
CA PRO A 7 -34.03 -56.97 29.80
C PRO A 7 -34.48 -55.99 28.72
N SER A 8 -35.03 -54.85 29.15
CA SER A 8 -35.31 -53.70 28.30
C SER A 8 -34.02 -53.21 27.66
N ASP A 9 -33.94 -53.29 26.32
CA ASP A 9 -32.87 -52.69 25.52
C ASP A 9 -32.69 -51.21 25.93
N PRO A 10 -31.45 -50.75 26.21
CA PRO A 10 -31.22 -49.35 26.47
C PRO A 10 -31.57 -48.56 25.20
N LEU A 11 -32.61 -47.71 25.30
CA LEU A 11 -33.02 -46.79 24.25
C LEU A 11 -31.79 -46.02 23.75
N ALA A 12 -31.41 -46.26 22.49
CA ALA A 12 -30.43 -45.43 21.82
C ALA A 12 -30.94 -43.97 21.86
N PRO A 13 -30.10 -42.99 22.28
CA PRO A 13 -30.54 -41.61 22.36
C PRO A 13 -30.99 -41.13 20.96
N ALA A 14 -32.23 -40.66 20.88
CA ALA A 14 -32.81 -40.18 19.64
C ALA A 14 -31.99 -39.02 19.06
N GLU A 15 -31.62 -39.09 17.78
CA GLU A 15 -30.93 -37.98 17.12
C GLU A 15 -31.84 -36.73 17.13
N PRO A 16 -31.32 -35.55 17.51
CA PRO A 16 -32.10 -34.33 17.50
C PRO A 16 -32.52 -33.97 16.08
N ALA A 17 -33.76 -33.49 15.92
CA ALA A 17 -34.27 -33.04 14.64
C ALA A 17 -33.30 -32.03 13.97
N PRO A 18 -33.10 -32.08 12.64
CA PRO A 18 -32.09 -31.28 11.93
C PRO A 18 -32.17 -29.78 12.23
N ALA A 19 -33.38 -29.23 12.38
CA ALA A 19 -33.62 -27.83 12.72
C ALA A 19 -33.16 -27.46 14.14
N ALA A 20 -33.44 -28.30 15.14
CA ALA A 20 -33.01 -28.08 16.52
C ALA A 20 -31.48 -28.07 16.62
N ALA A 21 -30.83 -29.00 15.92
CA ALA A 21 -29.39 -29.11 15.92
C ALA A 21 -28.70 -27.96 15.14
N ARG A 22 -29.34 -27.37 14.12
CA ARG A 22 -28.86 -26.11 13.48
C ARG A 22 -28.94 -24.92 14.43
N ARG A 23 -30.07 -24.73 15.13
CA ARG A 23 -30.24 -23.65 16.11
C ARG A 23 -29.21 -23.75 17.24
N ALA A 24 -28.96 -24.96 17.75
CA ALA A 24 -27.94 -25.19 18.77
C ALA A 24 -26.51 -24.85 18.29
N THR A 25 -26.16 -25.19 17.04
CA THR A 25 -24.87 -24.77 16.44
C THR A 25 -24.75 -23.25 16.36
N LEU A 26 -25.79 -22.54 15.90
CA LEU A 26 -25.76 -21.08 15.80
C LEU A 26 -25.72 -20.39 17.17
N ALA A 27 -26.44 -20.92 18.17
CA ALA A 27 -26.40 -20.42 19.53
C ALA A 27 -25.00 -20.56 20.15
N LEU A 28 -24.34 -21.70 19.91
CA LEU A 28 -22.95 -21.91 20.31
C LEU A 28 -22.01 -20.97 19.56
N ALA A 29 -22.18 -20.80 18.25
CA ALA A 29 -21.37 -19.89 17.44
C ALA A 29 -21.46 -18.44 17.95
N ARG A 30 -22.68 -17.97 18.28
CA ARG A 30 -22.89 -16.64 18.88
C ARG A 30 -22.15 -16.48 20.21
N THR A 31 -22.21 -17.51 21.07
CA THR A 31 -21.53 -17.50 22.38
C THR A 31 -20.02 -17.49 22.22
N GLU A 32 -19.47 -18.30 21.31
CA GLU A 32 -18.03 -18.31 21.02
C GLU A 32 -17.58 -17.02 20.33
N ALA A 33 -18.39 -16.41 19.47
CA ALA A 33 -18.09 -15.12 18.86
C ALA A 33 -17.96 -14.00 19.92
N TRP A 34 -18.86 -13.99 20.90
CA TRP A 34 -18.82 -13.05 22.02
C TRP A 34 -17.57 -13.22 22.90
N ARG A 35 -17.10 -14.46 23.06
CA ARG A 35 -15.84 -14.77 23.76
C ARG A 35 -14.62 -14.38 22.91
N LEU A 36 -14.65 -14.64 21.61
CA LEU A 36 -13.61 -14.26 20.66
C LEU A 36 -13.42 -12.74 20.65
N ALA A 37 -14.51 -11.99 20.56
CA ALA A 37 -14.50 -10.52 20.57
C ALA A 37 -13.97 -9.93 21.89
N ARG A 38 -13.99 -10.68 23.01
CA ARG A 38 -13.39 -10.27 24.29
C ARG A 38 -12.02 -10.85 24.56
N HIS A 39 -11.45 -11.61 23.64
CA HIS A 39 -10.11 -12.13 23.82
C HIS A 39 -9.12 -10.95 23.86
N PRO A 40 -8.22 -10.87 24.85
CA PRO A 40 -7.36 -9.69 25.04
C PRO A 40 -6.51 -9.39 23.80
N LEU A 41 -5.95 -10.41 23.15
CA LEU A 41 -5.19 -10.22 21.90
C LEU A 41 -6.04 -9.66 20.75
N VAL A 42 -7.31 -10.08 20.65
CA VAL A 42 -8.22 -9.60 19.59
C VAL A 42 -8.60 -8.16 19.87
N LEU A 43 -8.90 -7.82 21.12
CA LEU A 43 -9.18 -6.44 21.54
C LEU A 43 -7.98 -5.52 21.29
N LEU A 44 -6.76 -5.95 21.63
CA LEU A 44 -5.54 -5.18 21.37
C LEU A 44 -5.30 -4.97 19.88
N ALA A 45 -5.46 -6.00 19.05
CA ALA A 45 -5.29 -5.88 17.60
C ALA A 45 -6.36 -4.98 16.95
N LEU A 46 -7.62 -5.11 17.37
CA LEU A 46 -8.70 -4.22 16.93
C LEU A 46 -8.45 -2.79 17.38
N LEU A 47 -8.04 -2.59 18.62
CA LEU A 47 -7.69 -1.26 19.15
C LEU A 47 -6.56 -0.63 18.33
N GLY A 48 -5.50 -1.39 18.03
CA GLY A 48 -4.41 -0.90 17.17
C GLY A 48 -4.92 -0.45 15.79
N THR A 49 -5.78 -1.25 15.16
CA THR A 49 -6.42 -0.90 13.88
C THR A 49 -7.32 0.34 13.98
N VAL A 50 -8.01 0.52 15.11
CA VAL A 50 -8.83 1.70 15.35
C VAL A 50 -7.96 2.93 15.61
N VAL A 51 -6.88 2.80 16.36
CA VAL A 51 -5.95 3.91 16.63
C VAL A 51 -5.37 4.46 15.33
N THR A 52 -4.98 3.61 14.38
CA THR A 52 -4.46 4.06 13.08
C THR A 52 -5.50 4.84 12.25
N LEU A 53 -6.80 4.66 12.49
CA LEU A 53 -7.84 5.48 11.85
C LEU A 53 -7.81 6.94 12.33
N PHE A 54 -7.39 7.17 13.58
CA PHE A 54 -7.41 8.48 14.23
C PHE A 54 -6.05 9.16 14.28
N LEU A 55 -4.96 8.47 13.91
CA LEU A 55 -3.68 9.13 13.73
C LEU A 55 -3.78 10.12 12.57
N PRO A 56 -3.32 11.37 12.75
CA PRO A 56 -3.28 12.34 11.66
C PRO A 56 -2.38 11.78 10.55
N GLY A 57 -2.84 11.93 9.31
CA GLY A 57 -1.97 11.77 8.16
C GLY A 57 -1.17 13.05 8.00
N GLU A 58 0.15 12.97 8.07
CA GLU A 58 1.06 14.07 7.76
C GLU A 58 1.87 13.71 6.51
N GLY A 59 2.34 14.71 5.76
CA GLY A 59 3.13 14.50 4.55
C GLY A 59 2.38 13.77 3.43
N PRO A 60 2.88 12.62 2.93
CA PRO A 60 2.31 11.92 1.77
C PRO A 60 0.89 11.40 2.03
N ASP A 61 0.52 11.22 3.29
CA ASP A 61 -0.84 10.83 3.69
C ASP A 61 -1.88 11.93 3.40
N ALA A 62 -1.47 13.19 3.22
CA ALA A 62 -2.39 14.27 2.84
C ALA A 62 -2.97 14.08 1.44
N TYR A 63 -2.28 13.36 0.55
CA TYR A 63 -2.67 13.11 -0.83
C TYR A 63 -2.74 11.61 -1.12
N PRO A 64 -3.76 10.91 -0.59
CA PRO A 64 -3.82 9.47 -0.70
C PRO A 64 -4.04 9.00 -2.14
N VAL A 65 -3.41 7.87 -2.47
CA VAL A 65 -3.63 7.13 -3.72
C VAL A 65 -4.47 5.89 -3.39
N LEU A 66 -5.69 5.81 -3.91
CA LEU A 66 -6.72 4.90 -3.37
C LEU A 66 -6.44 3.41 -3.58
N HIS A 67 -5.79 3.02 -4.67
CA HIS A 67 -5.31 1.64 -4.91
C HIS A 67 -4.03 1.29 -4.13
N TYR A 68 -3.48 2.20 -3.34
CA TYR A 68 -2.46 1.89 -2.35
C TYR A 68 -3.08 1.84 -0.95
N ALA A 69 -4.00 2.75 -0.65
CA ALA A 69 -4.76 2.77 0.60
C ALA A 69 -5.55 1.48 0.84
N ASP A 70 -6.12 0.85 -0.20
CA ASP A 70 -6.81 -0.44 -0.07
C ASP A 70 -5.88 -1.62 0.31
N GLN A 71 -4.62 -1.57 -0.14
CA GLN A 71 -3.57 -2.54 0.18
C GLN A 71 -3.01 -2.33 1.59
N ASP A 72 -2.78 -1.08 1.98
CA ASP A 72 -2.24 -0.73 3.31
C ASP A 72 -3.21 -1.14 4.44
N ALA A 73 -4.52 -1.12 4.17
CA ALA A 73 -5.53 -1.61 5.10
C ALA A 73 -5.39 -3.10 5.47
N GLN A 74 -4.63 -3.89 4.69
CA GLN A 74 -4.48 -5.34 4.91
C GLN A 74 -3.61 -5.68 6.12
N LEU A 75 -2.62 -4.85 6.49
CA LEU A 75 -1.69 -5.16 7.58
C LEU A 75 -2.40 -5.22 8.94
N GLY A 76 -3.31 -4.28 9.22
CA GLY A 76 -4.13 -4.31 10.43
C GLY A 76 -5.00 -5.57 10.50
N ALA A 77 -5.59 -5.96 9.37
CA ALA A 77 -6.38 -7.18 9.27
C ALA A 77 -5.56 -8.46 9.51
N LEU A 78 -4.31 -8.52 9.06
CA LEU A 78 -3.40 -9.63 9.36
C LEU A 78 -3.20 -9.77 10.86
N LEU A 79 -2.89 -8.68 11.58
CA LEU A 79 -2.69 -8.72 13.04
C LEU A 79 -3.95 -9.20 13.77
N VAL A 80 -5.13 -8.73 13.37
CA VAL A 80 -6.41 -9.19 13.92
C VAL A 80 -6.63 -10.67 13.62
N GLY A 81 -6.31 -11.13 12.41
CA GLY A 81 -6.42 -12.53 11.99
C GLY A 81 -5.50 -13.46 12.77
N LEU A 82 -4.25 -13.06 13.02
CA LEU A 82 -3.29 -13.81 13.84
C LEU A 82 -3.75 -13.90 15.31
N ALA A 83 -4.24 -12.80 15.88
CA ALA A 83 -4.86 -12.81 17.21
C ALA A 83 -6.09 -13.74 17.26
N GLY A 84 -6.92 -13.70 16.21
CA GLY A 84 -8.08 -14.57 16.01
C GLY A 84 -7.71 -16.05 15.93
N MET A 85 -6.61 -16.39 15.23
CA MET A 85 -6.08 -17.74 15.15
C MET A 85 -5.70 -18.30 16.53
N ILE A 86 -4.97 -17.51 17.34
CA ILE A 86 -4.59 -17.90 18.70
C ILE A 86 -5.83 -18.08 19.59
N ALA A 87 -6.78 -17.16 19.51
CA ALA A 87 -7.99 -17.18 20.30
C ALA A 87 -8.91 -18.37 19.95
N THR A 88 -9.08 -18.67 18.66
CA THR A 88 -9.89 -19.80 18.19
C THR A 88 -9.22 -21.16 18.45
N ASN A 89 -7.89 -21.24 18.38
CA ASN A 89 -7.14 -22.40 18.84
C ASN A 89 -7.36 -22.65 20.34
N SER A 90 -7.20 -21.60 21.16
CA SER A 90 -7.42 -21.66 22.61
C SER A 90 -8.85 -22.03 22.98
N ALA A 91 -9.85 -21.52 22.24
CA ALA A 91 -11.25 -21.91 22.38
C ALA A 91 -11.46 -23.38 22.01
N THR A 92 -10.73 -23.87 21.01
CA THR A 92 -10.82 -25.26 20.56
C THR A 92 -10.31 -26.24 21.62
N LEU A 93 -9.19 -25.90 22.27
CA LEU A 93 -8.53 -26.67 23.32
C LEU A 93 -9.14 -26.48 24.72
N ARG A 94 -10.09 -25.55 24.88
CA ARG A 94 -10.68 -25.19 26.19
C ARG A 94 -11.20 -26.41 26.95
N ALA A 95 -11.97 -27.27 26.30
CA ALA A 95 -12.60 -28.42 26.95
C ALA A 95 -11.55 -29.39 27.51
N HIS A 96 -10.50 -29.64 26.72
CA HIS A 96 -9.36 -30.47 27.09
C HIS A 96 -8.58 -29.90 28.27
N ARG A 97 -8.22 -28.61 28.22
CA ARG A 97 -7.48 -27.92 29.28
C ARG A 97 -8.20 -27.96 30.63
N HIS A 98 -9.54 -27.93 30.63
CA HIS A 98 -10.34 -27.99 31.84
C HIS A 98 -10.83 -29.40 32.18
N GLY A 99 -10.40 -30.45 31.46
CA GLY A 99 -10.82 -31.84 31.71
C GLY A 99 -12.31 -32.10 31.50
N THR A 100 -12.99 -31.25 30.73
CA THR A 100 -14.45 -31.28 30.55
C THR A 100 -14.90 -32.08 29.32
N ASP A 101 -13.97 -32.68 28.56
CA ASP A 101 -14.28 -33.41 27.33
C ASP A 101 -15.38 -34.46 27.52
N ARG A 102 -15.29 -35.27 28.59
CA ARG A 102 -16.29 -36.31 28.93
C ARG A 102 -17.68 -35.74 29.20
N GLN A 103 -17.77 -34.53 29.77
CA GLN A 103 -19.06 -33.88 30.01
C GLN A 103 -19.69 -33.41 28.70
N PHE A 104 -18.88 -32.95 27.75
CA PHE A 104 -19.37 -32.56 26.42
C PHE A 104 -19.72 -33.76 25.52
N ASP A 105 -19.23 -34.96 25.82
CA ASP A 105 -19.58 -36.18 25.09
C ASP A 105 -21.00 -36.69 25.42
N VAL A 106 -21.55 -36.28 26.56
CA VAL A 106 -22.96 -36.53 26.95
C VAL A 106 -23.92 -35.50 26.33
N LEU A 107 -23.40 -34.39 25.78
CA LEU A 107 -24.25 -33.34 25.21
C LEU A 107 -24.77 -33.70 23.80
N VAL A 108 -25.94 -33.14 23.48
CA VAL A 108 -26.71 -33.36 22.24
C VAL A 108 -25.96 -32.94 20.96
N LEU A 109 -24.90 -32.12 21.05
CA LEU A 109 -24.23 -31.57 19.86
C LEU A 109 -22.99 -32.38 19.45
N ALA A 110 -23.10 -33.06 18.31
CA ALA A 110 -22.02 -33.85 17.72
C ALA A 110 -20.70 -33.04 17.57
N PRO A 111 -19.51 -33.69 17.68
CA PRO A 111 -18.22 -32.99 17.70
C PRO A 111 -17.96 -32.11 16.47
N HIS A 112 -18.35 -32.55 15.27
CA HIS A 112 -18.20 -31.77 14.04
C HIS A 112 -19.05 -30.49 14.03
N ARG A 113 -20.25 -30.50 14.65
CA ARG A 113 -21.10 -29.31 14.79
C ARG A 113 -20.52 -28.32 15.79
N ARG A 114 -19.87 -28.81 16.86
CA ARG A 114 -19.10 -27.95 17.79
C ARG A 114 -17.93 -27.27 17.08
N THR A 115 -17.23 -27.99 16.21
CA THR A 115 -16.15 -27.42 15.37
C THR A 115 -16.68 -26.37 14.41
N LEU A 116 -17.77 -26.68 13.69
CA LEU A 116 -18.41 -25.71 12.79
C LEU A 116 -18.85 -24.44 13.53
N ALA A 117 -19.41 -24.56 14.73
CA ALA A 117 -19.78 -23.40 15.54
C ALA A 117 -18.59 -22.49 15.86
N ARG A 118 -17.41 -23.06 16.14
CA ARG A 118 -16.17 -22.29 16.41
C ARG A 118 -15.63 -21.59 15.16
N VAL A 119 -15.80 -22.19 13.98
CA VAL A 119 -15.45 -21.52 12.72
C VAL A 119 -16.43 -20.37 12.43
N LEU A 120 -17.74 -20.62 12.56
CA LEU A 120 -18.77 -19.59 12.36
C LEU A 120 -18.64 -18.41 13.33
N ALA A 121 -18.05 -18.63 14.51
CA ALA A 121 -17.76 -17.57 15.46
C ALA A 121 -16.78 -16.49 14.95
N ALA A 122 -16.04 -16.77 13.87
CA ALA A 122 -15.14 -15.81 13.24
C ALA A 122 -15.88 -14.77 12.35
N LEU A 123 -17.10 -15.06 11.91
CA LEU A 123 -17.84 -14.19 10.98
C LEU A 123 -18.04 -12.76 11.52
N PRO A 124 -18.44 -12.54 12.79
CA PRO A 124 -18.57 -11.19 13.33
C PRO A 124 -17.24 -10.44 13.42
N LEU A 125 -16.14 -11.14 13.67
CA LEU A 125 -14.81 -10.53 13.70
C LEU A 125 -14.37 -10.10 12.30
N ALA A 126 -14.57 -10.95 11.30
CA ALA A 126 -14.30 -10.62 9.90
C ALA A 126 -15.18 -9.46 9.41
N LEU A 127 -16.45 -9.41 9.82
CA LEU A 127 -17.33 -8.28 9.53
C LEU A 127 -16.84 -6.99 10.20
N ALA A 128 -16.41 -7.04 11.46
CA ALA A 128 -15.84 -5.87 12.12
C ALA A 128 -14.60 -5.35 11.38
N VAL A 129 -13.71 -6.25 10.95
CA VAL A 129 -12.56 -5.88 10.12
C VAL A 129 -12.98 -5.30 8.78
N ALA A 130 -14.00 -5.86 8.11
CA ALA A 130 -14.52 -5.30 6.85
C ALA A 130 -15.05 -3.87 7.02
N LEU A 131 -15.70 -3.58 8.14
CA LEU A 131 -16.17 -2.23 8.45
C LEU A 131 -15.02 -1.28 8.76
N LEU A 132 -13.99 -1.75 9.46
CA LEU A 132 -12.80 -0.95 9.76
C LEU A 132 -11.97 -0.65 8.51
N THR A 133 -11.78 -1.62 7.61
CA THR A 133 -11.06 -1.40 6.34
C THR A 133 -11.85 -0.47 5.42
N LEU A 134 -13.18 -0.63 5.34
CA LEU A 134 -14.04 0.30 4.61
C LEU A 134 -13.98 1.71 5.21
N ALA A 135 -13.99 1.85 6.54
CA ALA A 135 -13.88 3.14 7.19
C ALA A 135 -12.51 3.81 6.95
N ALA A 136 -11.42 3.04 6.97
CA ALA A 136 -10.08 3.53 6.60
C ALA A 136 -10.06 4.05 5.17
N TYR A 137 -10.53 3.22 4.22
CA TYR A 137 -10.59 3.57 2.82
C TYR A 137 -11.45 4.80 2.56
N LEU A 138 -12.64 4.89 3.17
CA LEU A 138 -13.52 6.05 3.03
C LEU A 138 -12.92 7.32 3.65
N ARG A 139 -12.20 7.22 4.77
CA ARG A 139 -11.49 8.36 5.35
C ARG A 139 -10.50 8.93 4.33
N ASP A 140 -9.74 8.07 3.66
CA ASP A 140 -8.72 8.49 2.71
C ASP A 140 -9.36 8.99 1.39
N ALA A 141 -10.41 8.32 0.91
CA ALA A 141 -11.18 8.74 -0.27
C ALA A 141 -11.91 10.09 -0.09
N LEU A 142 -12.18 10.50 1.14
CA LEU A 142 -12.80 11.79 1.45
C LEU A 142 -11.78 12.91 1.67
N ARG A 143 -10.47 12.63 1.62
CA ARG A 143 -9.44 13.68 1.72
C ARG A 143 -9.40 14.52 0.43
N PRO A 144 -9.22 15.85 0.52
CA PRO A 144 -8.89 16.66 -0.64
C PRO A 144 -7.63 16.13 -1.33
N GLY A 145 -7.60 16.14 -2.67
CA GLY A 145 -6.46 15.64 -3.44
C GLY A 145 -6.30 14.10 -3.49
N ALA A 146 -7.27 13.35 -2.96
CA ALA A 146 -7.33 11.90 -3.12
C ALA A 146 -7.50 11.52 -4.60
N VAL A 147 -6.72 10.55 -5.07
CA VAL A 147 -6.68 10.14 -6.48
C VAL A 147 -6.64 8.63 -6.68
N GLY A 148 -6.94 8.19 -7.90
CA GLY A 148 -7.02 6.78 -8.26
C GLY A 148 -8.31 6.11 -7.81
N GLN A 149 -8.28 4.78 -7.73
CA GLN A 149 -9.47 3.95 -7.52
C GLN A 149 -9.16 2.79 -6.59
N GLY A 150 -10.13 2.36 -5.78
CA GLY A 150 -9.96 1.18 -4.91
C GLY A 150 -10.43 -0.10 -5.58
N SER A 151 -9.82 -1.21 -5.23
CA SER A 151 -10.24 -2.55 -5.63
C SER A 151 -11.07 -3.22 -4.54
N VAL A 152 -12.28 -3.65 -4.89
CA VAL A 152 -13.14 -4.44 -3.98
C VAL A 152 -12.43 -5.73 -3.56
N ALA A 153 -11.66 -6.34 -4.45
CA ALA A 153 -10.92 -7.56 -4.13
C ALA A 153 -9.82 -7.28 -3.08
N GLU A 154 -9.09 -6.18 -3.19
CA GLU A 154 -8.08 -5.78 -2.20
C GLU A 154 -8.72 -5.50 -0.83
N LEU A 155 -9.84 -4.77 -0.81
CA LEU A 155 -10.59 -4.48 0.42
C LEU A 155 -11.16 -5.75 1.08
N LEU A 156 -11.48 -6.79 0.30
CA LEU A 156 -11.94 -8.08 0.79
C LEU A 156 -10.82 -8.97 1.32
N THR A 157 -9.56 -8.75 0.93
CA THR A 157 -8.41 -9.54 1.39
C THR A 157 -8.35 -9.56 2.91
N GLY A 158 -8.43 -8.40 3.58
CA GLY A 158 -8.35 -8.32 5.05
C GLY A 158 -9.36 -9.20 5.80
N PRO A 159 -10.68 -9.02 5.58
CA PRO A 159 -11.72 -9.87 6.18
C PRO A 159 -11.55 -11.37 5.87
N VAL A 160 -11.14 -11.70 4.65
CA VAL A 160 -10.93 -13.09 4.23
C VAL A 160 -9.71 -13.71 4.91
N VAL A 161 -8.62 -12.96 5.08
CA VAL A 161 -7.45 -13.38 5.88
C VAL A 161 -7.87 -13.71 7.31
N VAL A 162 -8.71 -12.88 7.94
CA VAL A 162 -9.22 -13.14 9.30
C VAL A 162 -10.00 -14.46 9.37
N LEU A 163 -10.88 -14.72 8.39
CA LEU A 163 -11.62 -15.99 8.32
C LEU A 163 -10.67 -17.18 8.13
N CYS A 164 -9.71 -17.06 7.22
CA CYS A 164 -8.72 -18.08 6.93
C CYS A 164 -7.91 -18.44 8.17
N LEU A 165 -7.36 -17.44 8.86
CA LEU A 165 -6.54 -17.63 10.05
C LEU A 165 -7.34 -18.15 11.25
N CYS A 166 -8.60 -17.72 11.42
CA CYS A 166 -9.48 -18.30 12.43
C CYS A 166 -9.81 -19.77 12.14
N ALA A 167 -10.10 -20.12 10.89
CA ALA A 167 -10.33 -21.51 10.48
C ALA A 167 -9.08 -22.38 10.69
N LEU A 168 -7.91 -21.84 10.39
CA LEU A 168 -6.62 -22.47 10.67
C LEU A 168 -6.43 -22.69 12.19
N GLY A 169 -6.73 -21.71 13.03
CA GLY A 169 -6.64 -21.84 14.49
C GLY A 169 -7.50 -22.98 15.04
N VAL A 170 -8.73 -23.13 14.52
CA VAL A 170 -9.61 -24.25 14.84
C VAL A 170 -9.01 -25.58 14.36
N LEU A 171 -8.49 -25.65 13.13
CA LEU A 171 -7.83 -26.85 12.60
C LEU A 171 -6.63 -27.26 13.47
N LEU A 172 -5.75 -26.34 13.82
CA LEU A 172 -4.59 -26.61 14.68
C LEU A 172 -5.01 -27.19 16.03
N GLY A 173 -6.09 -26.69 16.62
CA GLY A 173 -6.63 -27.20 17.89
C GLY A 173 -7.30 -28.57 17.77
N ARG A 174 -7.60 -29.03 16.55
CA ARG A 174 -8.06 -30.39 16.27
C ARG A 174 -6.92 -31.35 15.94
N LEU A 175 -5.83 -30.86 15.37
CA LEU A 175 -4.65 -31.64 15.04
C LEU A 175 -3.76 -31.95 16.25
N SER A 176 -3.63 -30.99 17.17
CA SER A 176 -2.77 -31.12 18.34
C SER A 176 -3.49 -30.67 19.61
N ARG A 177 -3.15 -31.29 20.73
CA ARG A 177 -3.60 -30.87 22.07
C ARG A 177 -2.72 -29.77 22.69
N SER A 178 -1.63 -29.39 22.01
CA SER A 178 -0.68 -28.39 22.49
C SER A 178 -1.20 -26.97 22.25
N ALA A 179 -1.22 -26.15 23.31
CA ALA A 179 -1.54 -24.73 23.23
C ALA A 179 -0.42 -23.89 22.58
N LEU A 180 0.78 -24.43 22.44
CA LEU A 180 1.93 -23.72 21.85
C LEU A 180 1.90 -23.70 20.32
N LEU A 181 1.10 -24.57 19.69
CA LEU A 181 1.11 -24.71 18.23
C LEU A 181 0.66 -23.43 17.51
N ALA A 182 -0.41 -22.76 17.97
CA ALA A 182 -0.89 -21.54 17.32
C ALA A 182 0.08 -20.35 17.44
N PRO A 183 0.70 -20.06 18.61
CA PRO A 183 1.78 -19.08 18.69
C PRO A 183 2.98 -19.39 17.78
N LEU A 184 3.42 -20.64 17.70
CA LEU A 184 4.53 -21.03 16.81
C LEU A 184 4.18 -20.85 15.33
N VAL A 185 2.96 -21.22 14.93
CA VAL A 185 2.47 -20.98 13.56
C VAL A 185 2.30 -19.48 13.29
N THR A 186 1.93 -18.67 14.29
CA THR A 186 1.89 -17.21 14.17
C THR A 186 3.26 -16.65 13.81
N LEU A 187 4.31 -17.05 14.56
CA LEU A 187 5.67 -16.64 14.28
C LEU A 187 6.10 -17.06 12.88
N LEU A 188 5.82 -18.31 12.49
CA LEU A 188 6.11 -18.81 11.15
C LEU A 188 5.41 -17.98 10.06
N LEU A 189 4.11 -17.65 10.22
CA LEU A 189 3.37 -16.86 9.24
C LEU A 189 3.89 -15.44 9.12
N ILE A 190 4.30 -14.81 10.22
CA ILE A 190 4.96 -13.50 10.20
C ILE A 190 6.27 -13.62 9.42
N THR A 191 7.13 -14.59 9.74
CA THR A 191 8.40 -14.81 9.02
C THR A 191 8.17 -15.04 7.53
N VAL A 192 7.20 -15.89 7.18
CA VAL A 192 6.84 -16.19 5.79
C VAL A 192 6.37 -14.93 5.07
N THR A 193 5.54 -14.09 5.71
CA THR A 193 5.09 -12.81 5.13
C THR A 193 6.29 -11.92 4.79
N PHE A 194 7.24 -11.75 5.70
CA PHE A 194 8.47 -10.98 5.45
C PHE A 194 9.41 -11.62 4.42
N VAL A 195 9.42 -12.95 4.27
CA VAL A 195 10.19 -13.60 3.20
C VAL A 195 9.57 -13.30 1.83
N PHE A 196 8.23 -13.30 1.74
CA PHE A 196 7.52 -13.05 0.49
C PHE A 196 7.51 -11.58 0.05
N VAL A 197 7.74 -10.64 0.97
CA VAL A 197 8.01 -9.21 0.68
C VAL A 197 9.12 -9.05 -0.35
N GLY A 198 10.19 -9.85 -0.28
CA GLY A 198 11.30 -9.81 -1.23
C GLY A 198 11.19 -10.81 -2.40
N ALA A 199 10.05 -11.49 -2.55
CA ALA A 199 9.86 -12.48 -3.60
C ALA A 199 9.48 -11.82 -4.93
N PRO A 200 9.70 -12.49 -6.08
CA PRO A 200 9.22 -12.01 -7.39
C PRO A 200 7.73 -11.64 -7.35
N GLU A 201 7.33 -10.63 -8.14
CA GLU A 201 5.98 -10.00 -8.08
C GLU A 201 4.83 -11.01 -7.93
N GLY A 202 4.83 -12.09 -8.72
CA GLY A 202 3.78 -13.11 -8.67
C GLY A 202 3.79 -13.99 -7.41
N SER A 203 4.95 -14.33 -6.87
CA SER A 203 5.04 -15.22 -5.70
C SER A 203 4.76 -14.51 -4.39
N ALA A 204 4.95 -13.19 -4.31
CA ALA A 204 4.56 -12.38 -3.15
C ALA A 204 3.08 -12.58 -2.77
N TRP A 205 2.20 -12.80 -3.76
CA TRP A 205 0.77 -13.04 -3.56
C TRP A 205 0.43 -14.33 -2.81
N LEU A 206 1.36 -15.28 -2.66
CA LEU A 206 1.11 -16.49 -1.86
C LEU A 206 1.11 -16.20 -0.35
N ALA A 207 1.63 -15.04 0.07
CA ALA A 207 1.57 -14.58 1.45
C ALA A 207 0.13 -14.26 1.88
N PRO A 208 -0.19 -14.28 3.18
CA PRO A 208 -1.51 -13.90 3.66
C PRO A 208 -1.95 -12.49 3.20
N THR A 209 -1.00 -11.55 3.20
CA THR A 209 -1.18 -10.16 2.74
C THR A 209 0.04 -9.75 1.94
N VAL A 210 -0.15 -8.83 1.00
CA VAL A 210 0.93 -8.29 0.17
C VAL A 210 1.09 -6.82 0.53
N PRO A 211 2.16 -6.38 1.20
CA PRO A 211 2.37 -4.96 1.44
C PRO A 211 2.81 -4.26 0.14
N SER A 212 2.50 -2.97 0.01
CA SER A 212 3.11 -2.13 -1.01
C SER A 212 4.56 -1.84 -0.63
N LEU A 213 5.50 -2.08 -1.54
CA LEU A 213 6.91 -1.72 -1.40
C LEU A 213 7.40 -0.82 -2.54
N ALA A 214 6.48 -0.40 -3.42
CA ALA A 214 6.85 0.47 -4.51
C ALA A 214 7.29 1.83 -3.92
N PRO A 215 8.49 2.33 -4.27
CA PRO A 215 8.98 3.61 -3.75
C PRO A 215 8.09 4.77 -4.20
N GLU A 216 7.45 4.65 -5.35
CA GLU A 216 6.46 5.61 -5.85
C GLU A 216 5.15 4.92 -6.25
N PRO A 217 3.98 5.53 -5.95
CA PRO A 217 2.71 5.02 -6.43
C PRO A 217 2.63 4.95 -7.95
N GLN A 218 2.03 3.93 -8.54
CA GLN A 218 1.81 3.86 -10.00
C GLN A 218 0.34 4.04 -10.35
N PRO A 219 -0.02 4.42 -11.59
CA PRO A 219 -1.39 4.35 -12.11
C PRO A 219 -1.98 2.95 -11.96
N ALA A 220 -3.27 2.85 -11.63
CA ALA A 220 -3.91 1.59 -11.32
C ALA A 220 -3.86 0.59 -12.49
N ALA A 221 -3.98 1.11 -13.72
CA ALA A 221 -3.89 0.32 -14.95
C ALA A 221 -2.53 -0.37 -15.14
N LEU A 222 -1.46 0.17 -14.55
CA LEU A 222 -0.10 -0.36 -14.69
C LEU A 222 0.27 -1.38 -13.59
N LEU A 223 -0.57 -1.54 -12.56
CA LEU A 223 -0.23 -2.39 -11.42
C LEU A 223 -0.36 -3.89 -11.70
N GLY A 224 -1.36 -4.32 -12.47
CA GLY A 224 -1.55 -5.73 -12.82
C GLY A 224 -1.80 -6.69 -11.65
N ARG A 225 -2.34 -6.21 -10.52
CA ARG A 225 -2.46 -7.01 -9.30
C ARG A 225 -3.52 -8.12 -9.43
N PRO A 226 -3.19 -9.39 -9.14
CA PRO A 226 -4.14 -10.51 -9.18
C PRO A 226 -5.04 -10.61 -7.93
N ALA A 227 -5.49 -9.48 -7.37
CA ALA A 227 -6.24 -9.43 -6.11
C ALA A 227 -7.49 -10.33 -6.09
N GLY A 228 -8.19 -10.43 -7.22
CA GLY A 228 -9.35 -11.34 -7.35
C GLY A 228 -8.98 -12.81 -7.15
N TRP A 229 -7.88 -13.26 -7.75
CA TRP A 229 -7.38 -14.63 -7.56
C TRP A 229 -6.89 -14.86 -6.12
N HIS A 230 -6.27 -13.85 -5.52
CA HIS A 230 -5.83 -13.91 -4.13
C HIS A 230 -6.97 -14.13 -3.13
N VAL A 231 -8.07 -13.38 -3.28
CA VAL A 231 -9.28 -13.58 -2.46
C VAL A 231 -9.84 -14.99 -2.63
N VAL A 232 -9.89 -15.50 -3.86
CA VAL A 232 -10.36 -16.87 -4.15
C VAL A 232 -9.43 -17.91 -3.50
N TYR A 233 -8.12 -17.71 -3.61
CA TYR A 233 -7.09 -18.55 -2.99
C TYR A 233 -7.27 -18.63 -1.46
N LEU A 234 -7.37 -17.48 -0.79
CA LEU A 234 -7.53 -17.42 0.66
C LEU A 234 -8.87 -18.00 1.13
N LEU A 235 -9.97 -17.73 0.40
CA LEU A 235 -11.28 -18.34 0.69
C LEU A 235 -11.23 -19.86 0.54
N ALA A 236 -10.58 -20.37 -0.50
CA ALA A 236 -10.41 -21.81 -0.71
C ALA A 236 -9.59 -22.45 0.42
N ILE A 237 -8.53 -21.80 0.91
CA ILE A 237 -7.79 -22.24 2.10
C ILE A 237 -8.68 -22.24 3.34
N ALA A 238 -9.48 -21.19 3.57
CA ALA A 238 -10.39 -21.13 4.71
C ALA A 238 -11.41 -22.29 4.71
N VAL A 239 -11.97 -22.61 3.53
CA VAL A 239 -12.88 -23.75 3.33
C VAL A 239 -12.14 -25.08 3.55
N LEU A 240 -10.92 -25.22 3.03
CA LEU A 240 -10.09 -26.40 3.20
C LEU A 240 -9.79 -26.64 4.69
N CYS A 241 -9.38 -25.62 5.43
CA CYS A 241 -9.13 -25.69 6.88
C CYS A 241 -10.40 -26.08 7.65
N THR A 242 -11.54 -25.49 7.30
CA THR A 242 -12.84 -25.79 7.92
C THR A 242 -13.25 -27.24 7.70
N ALA A 243 -13.16 -27.73 6.46
CA ALA A 243 -13.50 -29.11 6.11
C ALA A 243 -12.54 -30.11 6.76
N ALA A 244 -11.24 -29.80 6.80
CA ALA A 244 -10.24 -30.62 7.49
C ALA A 244 -10.51 -30.68 9.00
N ALA A 245 -10.81 -29.55 9.64
CA ALA A 245 -11.17 -29.53 11.05
C ALA A 245 -12.43 -30.37 11.33
N GLY A 246 -13.43 -30.32 10.44
CA GLY A 246 -14.62 -31.17 10.48
C GLY A 246 -14.31 -32.66 10.34
N TRP A 247 -13.40 -33.01 9.42
CA TRP A 247 -12.89 -34.36 9.21
C TRP A 247 -12.21 -34.94 10.47
N PHE A 248 -11.29 -34.19 11.07
CA PHE A 248 -10.64 -34.55 12.34
C PHE A 248 -11.60 -34.57 13.53
N SER A 249 -12.77 -33.93 13.39
CA SER A 249 -13.86 -33.97 14.38
C SER A 249 -14.89 -35.09 14.12
N GLY A 250 -14.57 -36.05 13.24
CA GLY A 250 -15.39 -37.26 13.01
C GLY A 250 -16.38 -37.17 11.86
N SER A 251 -16.44 -36.07 11.10
CA SER A 251 -17.29 -35.98 9.90
C SER A 251 -16.61 -36.65 8.70
N ARG A 252 -16.99 -37.90 8.37
CA ARG A 252 -16.38 -38.69 7.28
C ARG A 252 -17.27 -38.87 6.05
N GLY A 253 -18.32 -38.07 5.91
CA GLY A 253 -19.27 -38.17 4.79
C GLY A 253 -18.64 -37.84 3.43
N ARG A 254 -19.26 -38.35 2.35
CA ARG A 254 -18.83 -38.08 0.95
C ARG A 254 -18.74 -36.59 0.67
N LEU A 255 -19.70 -35.80 1.18
CA LEU A 255 -19.71 -34.34 1.04
C LEU A 255 -18.42 -33.69 1.56
N VAL A 256 -17.92 -34.08 2.74
CA VAL A 256 -16.70 -33.50 3.31
C VAL A 256 -15.48 -33.80 2.43
N ARG A 257 -15.40 -35.03 1.88
CA ARG A 257 -14.33 -35.39 0.94
C ARG A 257 -14.40 -34.56 -0.34
N SER A 258 -15.58 -34.41 -0.92
CA SER A 258 -15.78 -33.58 -2.11
C SER A 258 -15.40 -32.12 -1.86
N VAL A 259 -15.77 -31.56 -0.72
CA VAL A 259 -15.40 -30.19 -0.33
C VAL A 259 -13.89 -30.05 -0.15
N LEU A 260 -13.23 -31.00 0.53
CA LEU A 260 -11.77 -31.00 0.68
C LEU A 260 -11.05 -31.01 -0.67
N ILE A 261 -11.43 -31.94 -1.56
CA ILE A 261 -10.82 -32.06 -2.90
C ILE A 261 -11.09 -30.81 -3.73
N GLY A 262 -12.34 -30.34 -3.76
CA GLY A 262 -12.72 -29.13 -4.51
C GLY A 262 -11.96 -27.89 -4.01
N ALA A 263 -11.91 -27.67 -2.70
CA ALA A 263 -11.19 -26.55 -2.11
C ALA A 263 -9.68 -26.63 -2.40
N LEU A 264 -9.08 -27.82 -2.36
CA LEU A 264 -7.67 -28.02 -2.70
C LEU A 264 -7.39 -27.68 -4.18
N VAL A 265 -8.25 -28.14 -5.09
CA VAL A 265 -8.14 -27.84 -6.53
C VAL A 265 -8.28 -26.34 -6.79
N VAL A 266 -9.27 -25.68 -6.18
CA VAL A 266 -9.47 -24.23 -6.31
C VAL A 266 -8.28 -23.45 -5.73
N ALA A 267 -7.80 -23.81 -4.54
CA ALA A 267 -6.62 -23.17 -3.93
C ALA A 267 -5.38 -23.33 -4.80
N GLY A 268 -5.11 -24.54 -5.31
CA GLY A 268 -3.99 -24.79 -6.22
C GLY A 268 -4.10 -24.02 -7.54
N THR A 269 -5.31 -23.94 -8.10
CA THR A 269 -5.56 -23.21 -9.35
C THR A 269 -5.41 -21.71 -9.15
N ALA A 270 -6.07 -21.13 -8.14
CA ALA A 270 -5.97 -19.70 -7.83
C ALA A 270 -4.53 -19.31 -7.48
N GLY A 271 -3.82 -20.12 -6.68
CA GLY A 271 -2.41 -19.95 -6.37
C GLY A 271 -1.50 -20.01 -7.61
N ALA A 272 -1.80 -20.87 -8.59
CA ALA A 272 -1.04 -20.93 -9.84
C ALA A 272 -1.38 -19.76 -10.78
N LEU A 273 -2.61 -19.24 -10.74
CA LEU A 273 -3.04 -18.13 -11.59
C LEU A 273 -2.51 -16.79 -11.09
N GLN A 274 -2.50 -16.56 -9.78
CA GLN A 274 -1.95 -15.32 -9.20
C GLN A 274 -0.42 -15.24 -9.26
N THR A 275 0.27 -16.37 -9.41
CA THR A 275 1.74 -16.39 -9.56
C THR A 275 2.20 -16.21 -11.00
N ARG A 276 1.27 -16.10 -11.96
CA ARG A 276 1.60 -15.68 -13.32
C ARG A 276 2.11 -14.25 -13.26
N GLY A 277 3.26 -14.01 -13.87
CA GLY A 277 3.77 -12.65 -14.06
C GLY A 277 2.83 -11.78 -14.90
N PRO A 278 3.19 -10.50 -15.10
CA PRO A 278 2.40 -9.58 -15.91
C PRO A 278 2.14 -10.14 -17.31
N SER A 279 0.97 -9.81 -17.88
CA SER A 279 0.66 -10.16 -19.27
C SER A 279 1.56 -9.38 -20.23
N ALA A 280 1.76 -9.88 -21.44
CA ALA A 280 2.52 -9.17 -22.47
C ALA A 280 1.93 -7.79 -22.80
N GLU A 281 0.60 -7.66 -22.73
CA GLU A 281 -0.11 -6.39 -22.88
C GLU A 281 0.24 -5.41 -21.75
N LEU A 282 0.17 -5.85 -20.49
CA LEU A 282 0.55 -5.02 -19.36
C LEU A 282 2.03 -4.62 -19.40
N THR A 283 2.92 -5.54 -19.79
CA THR A 283 4.34 -5.22 -19.98
C THR A 283 4.51 -4.14 -21.05
N ALA A 284 3.83 -4.26 -22.20
CA ALA A 284 3.88 -3.25 -23.25
C ALA A 284 3.29 -1.90 -22.80
N ASP A 285 2.24 -1.92 -21.97
CA ASP A 285 1.66 -0.70 -21.41
C ASP A 285 2.58 -0.02 -20.41
N ARG A 286 3.27 -0.79 -19.55
CA ARG A 286 4.32 -0.28 -18.66
C ARG A 286 5.48 0.33 -19.44
N GLU A 287 5.96 -0.35 -20.48
CA GLU A 287 7.01 0.15 -21.36
C GLU A 287 6.58 1.45 -22.07
N ARG A 288 5.33 1.52 -22.56
CA ARG A 288 4.80 2.73 -23.21
C ARG A 288 4.66 3.87 -22.20
N ALA A 289 4.11 3.61 -21.02
CA ALA A 289 3.97 4.58 -19.95
C ALA A 289 5.32 5.19 -19.52
N THR A 290 6.37 4.38 -19.42
CA THR A 290 7.70 4.87 -19.04
C THR A 290 8.42 5.57 -20.18
N ASN A 291 8.41 5.00 -21.39
CA ASN A 291 9.23 5.48 -22.51
C ASN A 291 8.54 6.56 -23.37
N ASP A 292 7.22 6.48 -23.54
CA ASP A 292 6.41 7.41 -24.33
C ASP A 292 5.12 7.81 -23.57
N PRO A 293 5.25 8.50 -22.42
CA PRO A 293 4.10 8.89 -21.61
C PRO A 293 3.11 9.79 -22.38
N ALA A 294 3.57 10.52 -23.39
CA ALA A 294 2.71 11.41 -24.17
C ALA A 294 1.63 10.67 -24.98
N ALA A 295 1.86 9.41 -25.33
CA ALA A 295 0.90 8.60 -26.08
C ALA A 295 -0.28 8.09 -25.25
N VAL A 296 -0.21 8.15 -23.92
CA VAL A 296 -1.17 7.50 -23.00
C VAL A 296 -1.70 8.42 -21.90
N GLN A 297 -1.43 9.71 -21.99
CA GLN A 297 -1.82 10.69 -20.98
C GLN A 297 -2.85 11.67 -21.54
N ASP A 298 -3.76 12.05 -20.66
CA ASP A 298 -4.68 13.15 -20.91
C ASP A 298 -4.10 14.45 -20.38
N CYS A 299 -4.47 15.56 -21.02
CA CYS A 299 -3.93 16.87 -20.70
C CYS A 299 -5.04 17.89 -20.40
N VAL A 300 -4.85 18.67 -19.34
CA VAL A 300 -5.68 19.82 -18.97
C VAL A 300 -4.86 21.10 -18.97
N ARG A 301 -5.48 22.22 -19.30
CA ARG A 301 -4.78 23.51 -19.38
C ARG A 301 -5.24 24.44 -18.27
N HIS A 302 -4.31 24.89 -17.44
CA HIS A 302 -4.51 25.95 -16.46
C HIS A 302 -3.64 27.15 -16.83
N GLY A 303 -4.28 28.22 -17.32
CA GLY A 303 -3.60 29.43 -17.79
C GLY A 303 -2.61 29.18 -18.93
N ARG A 304 -1.31 29.31 -18.63
CA ARG A 304 -0.21 29.14 -19.59
C ARG A 304 0.49 27.78 -19.50
N THR A 305 0.10 26.96 -18.52
CA THR A 305 0.68 25.63 -18.34
C THR A 305 -0.34 24.55 -18.72
N THR A 306 0.11 23.57 -19.51
CA THR A 306 -0.65 22.36 -19.81
C THR A 306 -0.11 21.24 -18.92
N TYR A 307 -0.98 20.55 -18.17
CA TYR A 307 -0.62 19.44 -17.29
C TYR A 307 -1.12 18.16 -17.92
N CYS A 308 -0.21 17.23 -18.19
CA CYS A 308 -0.51 15.94 -18.76
C CYS A 308 -0.22 14.84 -17.73
N ALA A 309 -1.22 14.00 -17.46
CA ALA A 309 -1.16 12.96 -16.45
C ALA A 309 -1.93 11.72 -16.87
N TYR A 310 -1.71 10.62 -16.16
CA TYR A 310 -2.58 9.46 -16.26
C TYR A 310 -3.95 9.79 -15.66
N ASP A 311 -5.02 9.19 -16.18
CA ASP A 311 -6.41 9.49 -15.81
C ASP A 311 -6.63 9.54 -14.29
N ASP A 312 -6.04 8.58 -13.56
CA ASP A 312 -6.12 8.48 -12.10
C ASP A 312 -5.62 9.75 -11.39
N TYR A 313 -4.63 10.44 -11.95
CA TYR A 313 -3.90 11.58 -11.36
C TYR A 313 -4.22 12.94 -11.98
N LEU A 314 -4.96 12.98 -13.09
CA LEU A 314 -5.35 14.24 -13.73
C LEU A 314 -6.00 15.26 -12.77
N PRO A 315 -6.81 14.84 -11.76
CA PRO A 315 -7.33 15.76 -10.76
C PRO A 315 -6.26 16.51 -9.95
N ARG A 316 -5.01 16.02 -9.87
CA ARG A 316 -3.90 16.71 -9.17
C ARG A 316 -3.34 17.93 -9.91
N ALA A 317 -3.85 18.23 -11.10
CA ALA A 317 -3.38 19.36 -11.88
C ALA A 317 -3.55 20.69 -11.14
N ASP A 318 -4.56 20.84 -10.28
CA ASP A 318 -4.79 22.06 -9.50
C ASP A 318 -3.70 22.30 -8.45
N GLU A 319 -3.27 21.24 -7.74
CA GLU A 319 -2.18 21.28 -6.76
C GLU A 319 -0.84 21.58 -7.43
N TRP A 320 -0.57 20.92 -8.57
CA TRP A 320 0.62 21.23 -9.36
C TRP A 320 0.59 22.66 -9.89
N HIS A 321 -0.59 23.15 -10.27
CA HIS A 321 -0.75 24.50 -10.76
C HIS A 321 -0.32 25.54 -9.72
N ALA A 322 -0.69 25.36 -8.45
CA ALA A 322 -0.29 26.25 -7.36
C ALA A 322 1.24 26.41 -7.28
N VAL A 323 1.99 25.31 -7.31
CA VAL A 323 3.47 25.33 -7.26
C VAL A 323 4.05 25.98 -8.51
N THR A 324 3.56 25.64 -9.70
CA THR A 324 4.06 26.26 -10.94
C THR A 324 3.75 27.75 -11.05
N GLU A 325 2.61 28.21 -10.54
CA GLU A 325 2.29 29.63 -10.48
C GLU A 325 3.19 30.35 -9.48
N ALA A 326 3.48 29.75 -8.33
CA ALA A 326 4.45 30.28 -7.38
C ALA A 326 5.82 30.50 -8.06
N VAL A 327 6.35 29.49 -8.76
CA VAL A 327 7.59 29.64 -9.57
C VAL A 327 7.47 30.75 -10.62
N ARG A 328 6.37 30.79 -11.38
CA ARG A 328 6.14 31.82 -12.41
C ARG A 328 6.11 33.23 -11.83
N THR A 329 5.63 33.40 -10.59
CA THR A 329 5.62 34.71 -9.95
C THR A 329 7.02 35.23 -9.64
N LEU A 330 8.02 34.36 -9.48
CA LEU A 330 9.39 34.74 -9.16
C LEU A 330 10.17 35.24 -10.38
N VAL A 331 9.75 34.89 -11.60
CA VAL A 331 10.41 35.28 -12.86
C VAL A 331 9.76 36.49 -13.54
N GLY A 332 10.49 37.11 -14.48
CA GLY A 332 10.01 38.26 -15.28
C GLY A 332 9.07 37.88 -16.44
N PRO A 333 8.40 38.86 -17.10
CA PRO A 333 7.35 38.64 -18.10
C PRO A 333 7.64 37.65 -19.24
N PRO A 334 8.80 37.69 -19.94
CA PRO A 334 9.01 36.77 -21.07
C PRO A 334 9.03 35.30 -20.64
N ALA A 335 9.67 34.98 -19.51
CA ALA A 335 9.66 33.61 -18.96
C ALA A 335 8.30 33.27 -18.33
N ARG A 336 7.66 34.25 -17.67
CA ARG A 336 6.35 34.09 -17.01
C ARG A 336 5.22 33.81 -18.00
N GLU A 337 5.26 34.37 -19.20
CA GLU A 337 4.21 34.25 -20.22
C GLU A 337 4.42 33.06 -21.17
N ALA A 338 5.62 32.47 -21.17
CA ALA A 338 5.96 31.34 -22.02
C ALA A 338 5.03 30.14 -21.74
N PRO A 339 4.39 29.55 -22.77
CA PRO A 339 3.62 28.34 -22.60
C PRO A 339 4.54 27.19 -22.19
N ARG A 340 4.13 26.41 -21.19
CA ARG A 340 4.90 25.24 -20.74
C ARG A 340 4.01 24.02 -20.60
N THR A 341 4.60 22.85 -20.75
CA THR A 341 3.95 21.58 -20.48
C THR A 341 4.56 20.97 -19.23
N VAL A 342 3.73 20.51 -18.31
CA VAL A 342 4.10 19.65 -17.20
C VAL A 342 3.61 18.25 -17.54
N ARG A 343 4.48 17.25 -17.42
CA ARG A 343 4.16 15.87 -17.73
C ARG A 343 4.45 14.96 -16.56
N GLN A 344 3.45 14.18 -16.15
CA GLN A 344 3.63 13.14 -15.16
C GLN A 344 4.56 12.05 -15.69
N ARG A 345 5.45 11.56 -14.84
CA ARG A 345 6.40 10.49 -15.13
C ARG A 345 6.19 9.34 -14.17
N VAL A 346 6.34 8.13 -14.69
CA VAL A 346 6.27 6.87 -13.94
C VAL A 346 7.37 5.93 -14.40
N ASP A 347 8.07 5.32 -13.44
CA ASP A 347 8.93 4.17 -13.72
C ASP A 347 8.15 2.88 -13.44
N ALA A 348 7.53 2.35 -14.49
CA ALA A 348 6.69 1.15 -14.42
C ALA A 348 7.45 -0.12 -14.86
N VAL A 349 8.69 0.03 -15.34
CA VAL A 349 9.55 -1.09 -15.79
C VAL A 349 10.67 -1.41 -14.79
N GLY A 350 10.84 -0.59 -13.76
CA GLY A 350 11.88 -0.77 -12.74
C GLY A 350 13.25 -0.53 -13.33
N ALA A 351 13.48 0.70 -13.82
CA ALA A 351 14.78 1.09 -14.30
C ALA A 351 15.81 0.88 -13.17
N PRO A 352 16.98 0.27 -13.43
CA PRO A 352 18.02 0.18 -12.43
C PRO A 352 18.36 1.59 -11.91
N GLU A 353 18.54 1.71 -10.59
CA GLU A 353 18.88 2.96 -9.91
C GLU A 353 19.91 3.76 -10.73
N GLY A 354 19.56 5.00 -11.09
CA GLY A 354 20.46 5.91 -11.80
C GLY A 354 20.22 6.08 -13.30
N ILE A 355 19.24 5.40 -13.91
CA ILE A 355 18.73 5.86 -15.22
C ILE A 355 17.82 7.06 -14.96
N SER A 356 18.40 8.25 -15.06
CA SER A 356 17.63 9.50 -15.17
C SER A 356 16.63 9.33 -16.30
N MET A 357 15.33 9.27 -15.98
CA MET A 357 14.27 9.26 -16.97
C MET A 357 14.53 10.45 -17.90
N LYS A 358 14.85 10.17 -19.16
CA LYS A 358 15.22 11.22 -20.12
C LYS A 358 14.11 12.27 -20.09
N PRO A 359 14.37 13.54 -19.74
CA PRO A 359 13.37 14.59 -19.80
C PRO A 359 12.72 14.59 -21.18
N ALA A 360 11.41 14.79 -21.25
CA ALA A 360 10.83 15.10 -22.56
C ALA A 360 11.39 16.46 -22.96
N ASP A 361 11.77 16.63 -24.23
CA ASP A 361 12.71 17.67 -24.66
C ASP A 361 12.19 19.12 -24.42
N ASP A 362 10.97 19.32 -23.90
CA ASP A 362 10.33 20.63 -23.64
C ASP A 362 9.43 20.72 -22.39
N ALA A 363 9.35 19.68 -21.55
CA ALA A 363 8.37 19.59 -20.46
C ALA A 363 9.00 19.54 -19.05
N GLY A 364 8.43 20.29 -18.12
CA GLY A 364 8.62 20.04 -16.68
C GLY A 364 8.04 18.67 -16.33
N THR A 365 8.63 17.96 -15.39
CA THR A 365 8.19 16.61 -14.99
C THR A 365 7.69 16.59 -13.56
N VAL A 366 6.66 15.78 -13.30
CA VAL A 366 6.14 15.53 -11.95
C VAL A 366 6.05 14.03 -11.70
N GLY A 367 6.36 13.59 -10.48
CA GLY A 367 6.18 12.20 -10.06
C GLY A 367 4.72 11.87 -9.73
N THR A 368 4.50 10.71 -9.14
CA THR A 368 3.19 10.26 -8.65
C THR A 368 3.03 10.46 -7.14
N ALA A 369 4.11 10.50 -6.38
CA ALA A 369 4.11 10.92 -4.99
C ALA A 369 3.86 12.44 -4.89
N TRP A 370 3.15 12.88 -3.86
CA TRP A 370 2.84 14.30 -3.64
C TRP A 370 2.52 14.57 -2.16
N GLY A 371 2.76 15.80 -1.71
CA GLY A 371 2.42 16.26 -0.36
C GLY A 371 3.57 16.23 0.65
N GLU A 372 4.74 15.76 0.23
CA GLU A 372 5.98 15.93 0.99
C GLU A 372 6.74 17.14 0.46
N THR A 373 7.39 17.87 1.36
CA THR A 373 8.26 19.01 1.02
C THR A 373 9.26 18.65 -0.08
N ASP A 374 9.87 17.46 0.01
CA ASP A 374 10.85 17.00 -0.97
C ASP A 374 10.21 16.78 -2.35
N THR A 375 9.03 16.15 -2.42
CA THR A 375 8.31 15.92 -3.69
C THR A 375 7.86 17.23 -4.36
N GLU A 376 7.41 18.20 -3.56
CA GLU A 376 7.02 19.53 -4.07
C GLU A 376 8.25 20.31 -4.54
N LEU A 377 9.36 20.23 -3.79
CA LEU A 377 10.63 20.86 -4.15
C LEU A 377 11.22 20.28 -5.43
N GLU A 378 11.22 18.96 -5.59
CA GLU A 378 11.64 18.27 -6.81
C GLU A 378 10.80 18.68 -8.02
N PHE A 379 9.47 18.76 -7.84
CA PHE A 379 8.58 19.24 -8.88
C PHE A 379 8.84 20.71 -9.25
N ALA A 380 8.98 21.58 -8.25
CA ALA A 380 9.28 22.99 -8.46
C ALA A 380 10.63 23.18 -9.18
N ALA A 381 11.63 22.36 -8.86
CA ALA A 381 12.93 22.34 -9.53
C ALA A 381 12.81 21.86 -10.98
N SER A 382 12.05 20.81 -11.24
CA SER A 382 11.82 20.30 -12.60
C SER A 382 11.10 21.33 -13.47
N PHE A 383 10.08 22.00 -12.93
CA PHE A 383 9.38 23.06 -13.63
C PHE A 383 10.28 24.29 -13.85
N SER A 384 11.04 24.72 -12.84
CA SER A 384 12.01 25.82 -12.93
C SER A 384 13.07 25.54 -14.00
N ARG A 385 13.52 24.29 -14.10
CA ARG A 385 14.43 23.84 -15.14
C ARG A 385 13.84 24.03 -16.54
N SER A 386 12.57 23.70 -16.75
CA SER A 386 11.88 23.92 -18.03
C SER A 386 11.71 25.40 -18.39
N LEU A 387 11.76 26.31 -17.40
CA LEU A 387 11.71 27.75 -17.64
C LEU A 387 13.08 28.35 -17.96
N VAL A 388 14.14 27.84 -17.32
CA VAL A 388 15.50 28.38 -17.36
C VAL A 388 16.31 27.84 -18.53
N LEU A 389 16.08 26.59 -18.93
CA LEU A 389 16.82 25.92 -19.99
C LEU A 389 16.06 25.94 -21.30
N ASP A 390 16.80 26.18 -22.40
CA ASP A 390 16.35 25.90 -23.76
C ASP A 390 16.66 24.43 -24.13
N ASP A 391 16.06 23.91 -25.21
CA ASP A 391 15.95 22.49 -25.61
C ASP A 391 17.28 21.70 -25.79
N ASP A 392 18.45 22.31 -25.60
CA ASP A 392 19.76 21.65 -25.73
C ASP A 392 20.35 21.24 -24.37
N PRO A 393 20.26 19.95 -23.97
CA PRO A 393 20.91 19.47 -22.76
C PRO A 393 22.46 19.47 -22.92
N PRO A 394 23.22 19.78 -21.87
CA PRO A 394 24.67 19.70 -21.91
C PRO A 394 25.12 18.25 -22.06
N ALA A 395 26.26 18.02 -22.73
CA ALA A 395 26.79 16.69 -23.07
C ALA A 395 26.96 15.71 -21.89
N ALA A 396 26.96 16.20 -20.64
CA ALA A 396 27.08 15.40 -19.42
C ALA A 396 25.87 15.51 -18.47
N GLY A 397 24.76 16.13 -18.90
CA GLY A 397 23.54 16.27 -18.09
C GLY A 397 23.66 17.12 -16.82
N ARG A 398 24.82 17.75 -16.57
CA ARG A 398 25.11 18.59 -15.41
C ARG A 398 25.26 20.05 -15.81
N TYR A 399 24.57 20.94 -15.11
CA TYR A 399 24.70 22.39 -15.26
C TYR A 399 25.66 22.91 -14.19
N CYS A 400 26.82 23.37 -14.63
CA CYS A 400 27.88 23.90 -13.75
C CYS A 400 27.93 25.44 -13.76
N ASP A 401 26.80 26.08 -14.08
CA ASP A 401 26.73 27.54 -14.26
C ASP A 401 25.58 28.16 -13.46
N SER A 402 25.40 29.47 -13.62
CA SER A 402 24.38 30.27 -12.94
C SER A 402 22.96 29.67 -13.00
N ARG A 403 22.64 28.87 -14.02
CA ARG A 403 21.32 28.27 -14.21
C ARG A 403 20.98 27.28 -13.11
N ASN A 404 21.96 26.55 -12.58
CA ASN A 404 21.71 25.59 -11.49
C ASN A 404 21.37 26.30 -10.17
N VAL A 405 22.03 27.42 -9.88
CA VAL A 405 21.71 28.29 -8.74
C VAL A 405 20.31 28.90 -8.92
N LEU A 406 20.00 29.39 -10.12
CA LEU A 406 18.70 29.97 -10.42
C LEU A 406 17.56 28.95 -10.26
N ILE A 407 17.73 27.74 -10.81
CA ILE A 407 16.74 26.64 -10.67
C ILE A 407 16.53 26.29 -9.20
N GLY A 408 17.61 26.11 -8.44
CA GLY A 408 17.53 25.80 -7.02
C GLY A 408 16.81 26.88 -6.22
N TRP A 409 17.10 28.16 -6.49
CA TRP A 409 16.47 29.28 -5.78
C TRP A 409 14.99 29.41 -6.14
N LEU A 410 14.63 29.27 -7.41
CA LEU A 410 13.23 29.30 -7.85
C LEU A 410 12.41 28.19 -7.19
N ALA A 411 12.98 26.99 -7.09
CA ALA A 411 12.32 25.84 -6.48
C ALA A 411 12.07 26.08 -4.99
N THR A 412 13.11 26.42 -4.22
CA THR A 412 13.01 26.59 -2.76
C THR A 412 12.15 27.79 -2.37
N ALA A 413 12.25 28.89 -3.09
CA ALA A 413 11.42 30.07 -2.84
C ALA A 413 9.93 29.84 -3.20
N ALA A 414 9.63 28.98 -4.17
CA ALA A 414 8.26 28.67 -4.56
C ALA A 414 7.55 27.72 -3.58
N THR A 415 8.31 26.84 -2.91
CA THR A 415 7.78 25.88 -1.93
C THR A 415 7.94 26.35 -0.48
N ASP A 416 8.46 27.56 -0.26
CA ASP A 416 8.72 28.15 1.06
C ASP A 416 9.52 27.21 2.00
N THR A 417 10.47 26.47 1.44
CA THR A 417 11.34 25.54 2.19
C THR A 417 12.74 26.08 2.36
N THR A 418 13.35 25.76 3.50
CA THR A 418 14.79 25.99 3.74
C THR A 418 15.66 24.83 3.27
N ASP A 419 15.04 23.72 2.89
CA ASP A 419 15.74 22.55 2.40
C ASP A 419 16.29 22.80 0.99
N VAL A 420 17.46 22.23 0.72
CA VAL A 420 18.15 22.38 -0.56
C VAL A 420 18.07 21.05 -1.30
N LEU A 421 17.92 21.12 -2.63
CA LEU A 421 17.82 19.93 -3.47
C LEU A 421 18.99 18.96 -3.19
N PRO A 422 18.70 17.65 -3.03
CA PRO A 422 19.76 16.66 -2.87
C PRO A 422 20.63 16.57 -4.13
N GLY A 423 21.91 16.27 -3.96
CA GLY A 423 22.86 16.10 -5.07
C GLY A 423 23.38 17.40 -5.69
N LEU A 424 23.07 18.56 -5.10
CA LEU A 424 23.70 19.83 -5.48
C LEU A 424 25.20 19.83 -5.21
N GLN A 425 25.95 20.59 -6.01
CA GLN A 425 27.37 20.81 -5.74
C GLN A 425 27.54 21.72 -4.53
N GLU A 426 28.57 21.45 -3.71
CA GLU A 426 28.84 22.19 -2.47
C GLU A 426 28.86 23.72 -2.67
N GLN A 427 29.41 24.20 -3.78
CA GLN A 427 29.43 25.63 -4.12
C GLN A 427 28.03 26.20 -4.40
N THR A 428 27.20 25.45 -5.14
CA THR A 428 25.80 25.83 -5.46
C THR A 428 24.96 25.81 -4.19
N GLU A 429 25.10 24.76 -3.39
CA GLU A 429 24.41 24.59 -2.11
C GLU A 429 24.75 25.73 -1.13
N ARG A 430 26.03 26.11 -1.03
CA ARG A 430 26.46 27.24 -0.19
C ARG A 430 25.86 28.56 -0.65
N MET A 431 25.83 28.80 -1.96
CA MET A 431 25.24 30.01 -2.54
C MET A 431 23.73 30.06 -2.28
N LEU A 432 23.03 28.94 -2.50
CA LEU A 432 21.60 28.82 -2.21
C LEU A 432 21.26 29.08 -0.75
N ARG A 433 22.03 28.49 0.19
CA ARG A 433 21.86 28.76 1.61
C ARG A 433 22.04 30.23 1.97
N GLU A 434 22.95 30.93 1.28
CA GLU A 434 23.13 32.36 1.50
C GLU A 434 21.97 33.18 0.93
N LEU A 435 21.46 32.81 -0.25
CA LEU A 435 20.26 33.44 -0.83
C LEU A 435 19.03 33.25 0.06
N LEU A 436 18.86 32.06 0.64
CA LEU A 436 17.75 31.73 1.55
C LEU A 436 17.79 32.48 2.88
N ARG A 437 18.92 33.11 3.24
CA ARG A 437 19.03 33.99 4.42
C ARG A 437 18.60 35.43 4.12
N GLN A 438 18.49 35.80 2.85
CA GLN A 438 18.11 37.15 2.43
C GLN A 438 16.59 37.25 2.23
N PRO A 439 15.99 38.44 2.36
CA PRO A 439 14.57 38.60 2.11
C PRO A 439 14.19 38.18 0.68
N THR A 440 13.20 37.30 0.54
CA THR A 440 12.78 36.72 -0.75
C THR A 440 12.48 37.78 -1.80
N ASP A 441 11.86 38.90 -1.41
CA ASP A 441 11.54 40.01 -2.31
C ASP A 441 12.79 40.67 -2.91
N GLU A 442 13.86 40.83 -2.13
CA GLU A 442 15.12 41.44 -2.59
C GLU A 442 15.86 40.51 -3.56
N VAL A 443 15.87 39.20 -3.29
CA VAL A 443 16.46 38.22 -4.21
C VAL A 443 15.63 38.14 -5.49
N THR A 444 14.30 38.13 -5.36
CA THR A 444 13.37 38.13 -6.52
C THR A 444 13.58 39.35 -7.41
N GLN A 445 13.78 40.54 -6.83
CA GLN A 445 14.05 41.74 -7.60
C GLN A 445 15.36 41.62 -8.39
N ARG A 446 16.45 41.12 -7.78
CA ARG A 446 17.73 40.88 -8.46
C ARG A 446 17.63 39.83 -9.55
N VAL A 447 16.94 38.72 -9.28
CA VAL A 447 16.69 37.65 -10.27
C VAL A 447 15.95 38.22 -11.48
N ARG A 448 14.89 39.00 -11.28
CA ARG A 448 14.16 39.66 -12.37
C ARG A 448 15.02 40.65 -13.15
N GLN A 449 15.87 41.42 -12.46
CA GLN A 449 16.76 42.40 -13.08
C GLN A 449 17.85 41.74 -13.94
N HIS A 450 18.38 40.59 -13.50
CA HIS A 450 19.50 39.90 -14.13
C HIS A 450 19.12 38.62 -14.87
N LEU A 451 17.83 38.37 -15.09
CA LEU A 451 17.31 37.11 -15.63
C LEU A 451 17.99 36.70 -16.94
N THR A 452 18.13 37.62 -17.90
CA THR A 452 18.76 37.35 -19.20
C THR A 452 20.25 36.95 -19.09
N GLU A 453 20.93 37.39 -18.03
CA GLU A 453 22.31 37.00 -17.76
C GLU A 453 22.37 35.66 -17.02
N LEU A 454 21.50 35.46 -16.01
CA LEU A 454 21.42 34.23 -15.23
C LEU A 454 20.91 33.00 -16.01
N THR A 455 20.23 33.20 -17.14
CA THR A 455 19.84 32.10 -18.04
C THR A 455 20.89 31.82 -19.12
N ARG A 456 21.96 32.62 -19.22
CA ARG A 456 22.99 32.44 -20.24
C ARG A 456 23.90 31.25 -19.91
N PRO A 457 24.16 30.33 -20.86
CA PRO A 457 25.11 29.25 -20.65
C PRO A 457 26.51 29.75 -20.26
N GLY A 458 27.14 29.08 -19.31
CA GLY A 458 28.56 29.30 -18.96
C GLY A 458 28.86 30.50 -18.05
N VAL A 459 27.85 31.16 -17.47
CA VAL A 459 28.09 32.21 -16.47
C VAL A 459 28.66 31.60 -15.19
N SER A 460 29.83 32.09 -14.76
CA SER A 460 30.58 31.55 -13.62
C SER A 460 29.88 31.74 -12.28
N ALA A 461 30.27 30.96 -11.28
CA ALA A 461 29.75 31.08 -9.93
C ALA A 461 30.06 32.45 -9.29
N GLU A 462 31.22 33.04 -9.58
CA GLU A 462 31.59 34.38 -9.10
C GLU A 462 30.69 35.46 -9.70
N ARG A 463 30.44 35.39 -11.01
CA ARG A 463 29.54 36.33 -11.68
C ARG A 463 28.10 36.17 -11.19
N THR A 464 27.67 34.92 -10.98
CA THR A 464 26.36 34.63 -10.38
C THR A 464 26.22 35.25 -9.00
N ALA A 465 27.24 35.10 -8.15
CA ALA A 465 27.26 35.65 -6.81
C ALA A 465 27.21 37.18 -6.82
N GLU A 466 27.93 37.84 -7.74
CA GLU A 466 27.88 39.29 -7.94
C GLU A 466 26.47 39.76 -8.34
N LEU A 467 25.85 39.13 -9.33
CA LEU A 467 24.51 39.47 -9.82
C LEU A 467 23.43 39.28 -8.74
N LEU A 468 23.60 38.25 -7.90
CA LEU A 468 22.68 37.92 -6.83
C LEU A 468 23.05 38.54 -5.49
N GLY A 469 24.10 39.38 -5.41
CA GLY A 469 24.52 40.05 -4.17
C GLY A 469 24.83 39.10 -3.00
N VAL A 470 25.52 38.00 -3.28
CA VAL A 470 26.02 37.02 -2.29
C VAL A 470 27.53 36.91 -2.37
N SER A 471 28.15 36.38 -1.31
CA SER A 471 29.60 36.16 -1.30
C SER A 471 29.98 35.09 -2.33
N PRO A 472 31.01 35.31 -3.17
CA PRO A 472 31.48 34.30 -4.11
C PRO A 472 32.03 33.08 -3.36
N PRO A 473 31.92 31.87 -3.94
CA PRO A 473 32.54 30.70 -3.35
C PRO A 473 34.07 30.88 -3.29
N ALA A 474 34.69 30.53 -2.16
CA ALA A 474 36.14 30.58 -2.04
C ALA A 474 36.79 29.72 -3.13
N HIS A 475 37.78 30.27 -3.84
CA HIS A 475 38.55 29.52 -4.83
C HIS A 475 39.22 28.32 -4.16
N ALA A 476 38.71 27.11 -4.43
CA ALA A 476 39.48 25.90 -4.20
C ALA A 476 40.65 25.94 -5.18
N GLY A 477 41.86 26.14 -4.69
CA GLY A 477 43.06 26.20 -5.53
C GLY A 477 43.14 24.98 -6.46
N THR A 478 43.12 25.24 -7.76
CA THR A 478 43.75 24.52 -8.90
C THR A 478 43.94 23.00 -8.89
N THR A 479 43.23 22.20 -8.10
CA THR A 479 43.28 20.73 -8.18
C THR A 479 41.90 20.12 -7.99
N SER A 480 41.03 20.26 -9.01
CA SER A 480 40.13 19.21 -9.52
C SER A 480 39.15 19.83 -10.53
N SER A 481 39.68 20.32 -11.65
CA SER A 481 38.90 20.52 -12.87
C SER A 481 38.83 19.17 -13.58
N SER A 482 37.85 18.33 -13.23
CA SER A 482 37.48 17.20 -14.09
C SER A 482 36.02 16.75 -14.01
N ALA A 483 35.15 17.49 -13.32
CA ALA A 483 33.71 17.23 -13.35
C ALA A 483 32.85 18.44 -13.77
N CYS A 484 33.47 19.62 -13.78
CA CYS A 484 33.12 20.91 -14.37
C CYS A 484 34.46 21.67 -14.51
#